data_AF-A0A2G2LH59-F1
#
_entry.id   AF-A0A2G2LH59-F1
#
_cell.length_a   1.000
_cell.length_b   1.000
_cell.length_c   1.000
_cell.angle_alpha   90.00
_cell.angle_beta   90.00
_cell.angle_gamma   90.00
#
_symmetry.space_group_name_H-M   'P 1'
#
loop_
_entity.id
_entity.type
_entity.pdbx_description
1 polymer ?
#
loop_
_entity_poly.entity_id
_entity_poly.type
_entity_poly.pdbx_seq_one_letter_code
_entity_poly.pdbx_strand_id
1 'polypeptide(L)'
;MTNKVQLSIQDIASAIQIIDLSVARGAIRGEEMFQIGALRQRMEEFVKATQKIQETVPQDGSSDGDKDIESLFPDSDASSTDKDIG
;
A
#
# COMPACT_ATOMS: atom_id res chain seq x y z
N MET A 1 -6.31 -25.60 16.10
CA MET A 1 -5.76 -24.42 15.37
C MET A 1 -6.90 -23.84 14.54
N THR A 2 -7.54 -22.76 14.97
CA THR A 2 -8.56 -22.05 14.18
C THR A 2 -7.87 -21.11 13.21
N ASN A 3 -7.67 -21.55 11.97
CA ASN A 3 -7.14 -20.68 10.92
C ASN A 3 -8.23 -19.63 10.60
N LYS A 4 -7.99 -18.38 11.02
CA LYS A 4 -8.93 -17.28 10.80
C LYS A 4 -8.87 -16.90 9.32
N VAL A 5 -9.88 -17.32 8.56
CA VAL A 5 -10.05 -16.88 7.16
C VAL A 5 -10.10 -15.35 7.15
N GLN A 6 -9.24 -14.72 6.37
CA GLN A 6 -9.20 -13.27 6.18
C GLN A 6 -9.55 -12.95 4.72
N LEU A 7 -10.35 -11.90 4.55
CA LEU A 7 -10.66 -11.31 3.25
C LEU A 7 -9.90 -10.00 3.12
N SER A 8 -9.22 -9.81 2.00
CA SER A 8 -8.54 -8.55 1.66
C SER A 8 -9.49 -7.61 0.90
N ILE A 9 -9.13 -6.32 0.85
CA ILE A 9 -9.83 -5.33 0.02
C ILE A 9 -9.78 -5.70 -1.47
N GLN A 10 -8.70 -6.34 -1.90
CA GLN A 10 -8.54 -6.81 -3.28
C GLN A 10 -9.53 -7.93 -3.63
N ASP A 11 -9.84 -8.80 -2.67
CA ASP A 11 -10.83 -9.87 -2.88
C ASP A 11 -12.23 -9.28 -3.09
N ILE A 12 -12.58 -8.24 -2.32
CA ILE A 12 -13.85 -7.53 -2.46
C ILE A 12 -13.91 -6.79 -3.81
N ALA A 13 -12.84 -6.11 -4.20
CA ALA A 13 -12.76 -5.46 -5.52
C ALA A 13 -12.92 -6.47 -6.67
N SER A 14 -12.30 -7.65 -6.55
CA SER A 14 -12.43 -8.73 -7.53
C SER A 14 -13.86 -9.26 -7.60
N ALA A 15 -14.55 -9.39 -6.47
CA ALA A 15 -15.96 -9.79 -6.44
C ALA A 15 -16.87 -8.78 -7.16
N ILE A 16 -16.62 -7.47 -7.03
CA ILE A 16 -17.35 -6.44 -7.79
C ILE A 16 -17.16 -6.65 -9.31
N GLN A 17 -15.92 -6.88 -9.75
CA GLN A 17 -15.62 -7.13 -11.17
C GLN A 17 -16.32 -8.39 -11.70
N ILE A 18 -16.39 -9.45 -10.90
CA ILE A 18 -17.09 -10.69 -11.26
C ILE A 18 -18.60 -10.44 -11.39
N ILE A 19 -19.19 -9.64 -10.49
CA ILE A 19 -20.60 -9.25 -10.59
C ILE A 19 -20.86 -8.51 -11.90
N ASP A 20 -20.02 -7.51 -12.22
CA ASP A 20 -20.17 -6.71 -13.45
C ASP A 20 -20.07 -7.58 -14.71
N LEU A 21 -19.11 -8.50 -14.75
CA LEU A 21 -18.99 -9.47 -15.84
C LEU A 21 -20.19 -10.40 -15.95
N SER A 22 -20.78 -10.81 -14.83
CA SER A 22 -21.95 -11.69 -14.80
C SER A 22 -23.20 -10.97 -15.30
N VAL A 23 -23.39 -9.71 -14.91
CA VAL A 23 -24.46 -8.85 -15.41
C VAL A 23 -24.31 -8.61 -16.92
N ALA A 24 -23.12 -8.24 -17.38
CA ALA A 24 -22.86 -7.99 -18.80
C ALA A 24 -23.10 -9.23 -19.68
N ARG A 25 -22.89 -10.43 -19.13
CA ARG A 25 -23.15 -11.71 -19.82
C ARG A 25 -24.61 -12.19 -19.71
N GLY A 26 -25.47 -11.46 -19.00
CA GLY A 26 -26.86 -11.86 -18.79
C GLY A 26 -27.02 -13.08 -17.87
N ALA A 27 -26.04 -13.34 -16.99
CA ALA A 27 -26.09 -14.47 -16.05
C ALA A 27 -27.05 -14.24 -14.87
N ILE A 28 -27.49 -13.00 -14.65
CA ILE A 28 -28.37 -12.60 -13.56
C ILE A 28 -29.78 -12.37 -14.11
N ARG A 29 -30.79 -12.91 -13.43
CA ARG A 29 -32.19 -12.72 -13.83
C ARG A 29 -32.67 -11.33 -13.43
N GLY A 30 -33.64 -10.80 -14.18
CA GLY A 30 -34.19 -9.46 -13.90
C GLY A 30 -34.72 -9.29 -12.47
N GLU A 31 -35.34 -10.33 -11.92
CA GLU A 31 -35.87 -10.36 -10.55
C GLU A 31 -34.78 -10.17 -9.46
N GLU A 32 -33.54 -10.58 -9.75
CA GLU A 32 -32.42 -10.54 -8.81
C GLU A 32 -31.59 -9.24 -8.95
N MET A 33 -31.72 -8.55 -10.10
CA MET A 33 -30.85 -7.44 -10.49
C MET A 33 -30.85 -6.29 -9.50
N PHE A 34 -32.00 -5.99 -8.88
CA PHE A 34 -32.10 -4.95 -7.86
C PHE A 34 -31.24 -5.29 -6.63
N GLN A 35 -31.35 -6.51 -6.12
CA GLN A 35 -30.62 -6.95 -4.93
C GLN A 35 -29.11 -7.05 -5.19
N ILE A 36 -28.73 -7.60 -6.35
CA ILE A 36 -27.33 -7.71 -6.78
C ILE A 36 -26.70 -6.33 -7.01
N GLY A 37 -27.42 -5.41 -7.66
CA GLY A 37 -26.96 -4.04 -7.87
C GLY A 37 -26.71 -3.30 -6.55
N ALA A 38 -27.63 -3.43 -5.59
CA ALA A 38 -27.47 -2.84 -4.26
C ALA A 38 -26.26 -3.43 -3.50
N LEU A 39 -26.01 -4.75 -3.63
CA LEU A 39 -24.84 -5.39 -3.02
C LEU A 39 -23.54 -4.86 -3.63
N ARG A 40 -23.46 -4.82 -4.96
CA ARG A 40 -22.31 -4.27 -5.71
C ARG A 40 -21.99 -2.85 -5.26
N GLN A 41 -23.01 -1.99 -5.12
CA GLN A 41 -22.84 -0.60 -4.68
C GLN A 41 -22.23 -0.51 -3.27
N ARG A 42 -22.75 -1.27 -2.29
CA ARG A 42 -22.21 -1.27 -0.93
C ARG A 42 -20.76 -1.75 -0.88
N MET A 43 -20.42 -2.76 -1.69
CA MET A 43 -19.04 -3.25 -1.79
C MET A 43 -18.12 -2.17 -2.39
N GLU A 44 -18.58 -1.46 -3.42
CA GLU A 44 -17.82 -0.35 -4.02
C GLU A 44 -17.59 0.79 -3.03
N GLU A 45 -18.62 1.21 -2.31
CA GLU A 45 -18.53 2.24 -1.26
C GLU A 45 -17.55 1.83 -0.15
N PHE A 46 -17.59 0.56 0.28
CA PHE A 46 -16.67 0.03 1.28
C PHE A 46 -15.20 0.06 0.82
N VAL A 47 -14.94 -0.36 -0.42
CA VAL A 47 -13.59 -0.32 -1.02
C VAL A 47 -13.09 1.12 -1.09
N LYS A 48 -13.91 2.06 -1.56
CA LYS A 48 -13.57 3.49 -1.63
C LYS A 48 -13.31 4.10 -0.26
N ALA A 49 -14.15 3.81 0.73
CA ALA A 49 -13.99 4.31 2.09
C ALA A 49 -12.69 3.79 2.73
N THR A 50 -12.35 2.52 2.50
CA THR A 50 -11.13 1.92 3.04
C THR A 50 -9.87 2.49 2.38
N GLN A 51 -9.89 2.72 1.07
CA GLN A 51 -8.78 3.37 0.36
C GLN A 51 -8.53 4.80 0.87
N LYS A 52 -9.61 5.56 1.08
CA LYS A 52 -9.52 6.92 1.64
C LYS A 52 -8.90 6.93 3.05
N ILE A 53 -9.21 5.92 3.88
CA ILE A 53 -8.61 5.80 5.21
C ILE A 53 -7.11 5.51 5.10
N GLN A 54 -6.69 4.62 4.19
CA GLN A 54 -5.28 4.30 3.98
C GLN A 54 -4.45 5.51 3.52
N GLU A 55 -5.01 6.43 2.76
CA GLU A 55 -4.32 7.68 2.37
C GLU A 55 -4.17 8.69 3.53
N THR A 56 -5.02 8.60 4.56
CA THR A 56 -5.04 9.57 5.67
C THR A 56 -4.28 9.12 6.92
N VAL A 57 -3.74 7.90 6.94
CA VAL A 57 -2.86 7.44 8.01
C VAL A 57 -1.42 7.59 7.53
N PRO A 58 -0.62 8.50 8.13
CA PRO A 58 0.82 8.48 7.91
C PRO A 58 1.34 7.08 8.25
N GLN A 59 2.00 6.44 7.29
CA GLN A 59 2.90 5.33 7.60
C GLN A 59 4.06 5.90 8.42
N ASP A 60 3.87 5.99 9.73
CA ASP A 60 4.97 6.13 10.66
C ASP A 60 5.40 4.73 11.07
N GLY A 61 6.56 4.32 10.54
CA GLY A 61 7.01 2.93 10.53
C GLY A 61 8.38 2.74 9.89
N SER A 62 9.33 3.59 10.28
CA SER A 62 10.76 3.29 10.44
C SER A 62 11.57 2.87 9.21
N SER A 63 12.35 3.82 8.69
CA SER A 63 13.72 3.55 8.23
C SER A 63 14.61 4.78 8.46
N ASP A 64 14.67 5.24 9.71
CA ASP A 64 15.78 6.06 10.20
C ASP A 64 16.82 5.12 10.83
N GLY A 65 17.90 4.87 10.09
CA GLY A 65 19.04 4.09 10.56
C GLY A 65 20.06 3.92 9.43
N ASP A 66 21.28 4.40 9.68
CA ASP A 66 22.49 4.30 8.86
C ASP A 66 22.68 5.25 7.67
N LYS A 67 23.01 6.52 7.96
CA LYS A 67 23.88 7.32 7.07
C LYS A 67 25.05 8.07 7.72
N ASP A 68 25.29 7.95 9.03
CA ASP A 68 26.24 8.85 9.73
C ASP A 68 27.53 8.18 10.26
N ILE A 69 27.95 7.01 9.77
CA ILE A 69 29.18 6.35 10.31
C ILE A 69 30.43 6.51 9.42
N GLU A 70 30.32 6.97 8.17
CA GLU A 70 31.46 6.93 7.23
C GLU A 70 32.25 8.25 7.08
N SER A 71 31.90 9.32 7.80
CA SER A 71 32.57 10.63 7.67
C SER A 71 33.44 11.05 8.87
N LEU A 72 33.49 10.28 9.97
CA LEU A 72 34.23 10.68 11.17
C LEU A 72 35.71 10.33 11.19
N PHE A 73 36.22 9.49 10.27
CA PHE A 73 37.63 9.07 10.28
C PHE A 73 38.24 8.85 8.89
N PRO A 74 38.38 9.87 8.01
CA PRO A 74 39.43 9.84 7.00
C PRO A 74 40.72 10.38 7.63
N ASP A 75 41.53 9.42 8.07
CA ASP A 75 43.00 9.47 8.12
C ASP A 75 43.66 10.63 8.88
N SER A 76 43.90 10.35 10.16
CA SER A 76 45.15 10.75 10.79
C SER A 76 46.31 10.14 10.01
N ASP A 77 46.99 10.94 9.19
CA ASP A 77 48.43 10.77 9.04
C ASP A 77 49.10 12.13 8.87
N ALA A 78 50.00 12.37 9.82
CA ALA A 78 50.84 13.53 9.96
C ALA A 78 52.02 13.48 8.97
N SER A 79 52.77 14.59 8.94
CA SER A 79 54.15 14.72 8.42
C SER A 79 54.22 15.00 6.90
N SER A 80 54.87 16.05 6.38
CA SER A 80 56.06 16.79 6.80
C SER A 80 56.22 18.11 6.03
N THR A 81 56.75 19.14 6.71
CA THR A 81 57.68 20.22 6.26
C THR A 81 57.22 21.13 5.12
N ASP A 82 56.91 22.42 5.32
CA ASP A 82 57.72 23.53 5.86
C ASP A 82 59.01 23.80 5.05
N LYS A 83 59.21 25.08 4.66
CA LYS A 83 60.06 25.67 3.60
C LYS A 83 59.37 25.74 2.22
N ASP A 84 59.20 26.89 1.58
CA ASP A 84 60.26 27.86 1.26
C ASP A 84 59.80 29.32 1.29
N ILE A 85 60.74 30.14 1.77
CA ILE A 85 60.82 31.60 1.67
C ILE A 85 61.36 31.94 0.27
N GLY A 86 60.78 32.92 -0.40
CA GLY A 86 61.28 33.49 -1.66
C GLY A 86 60.43 34.64 -2.16
#